data_AF-A0A7Z7IGZ4-F1
#
_entry.id   AF-A0A7Z7IGZ4-F1
#
_cell.length_a   1.000
_cell.length_b   1.000
_cell.length_c   1.000
_cell.angle_alpha   90.00
_cell.angle_beta   90.00
_cell.angle_gamma   90.00
#
_symmetry.space_group_name_H-M   'P 1'
#
loop_
_entity.id
_entity.type
_entity.pdbx_description
1 polymer ?
#
loop_
_entity_poly.entity_id
_entity_poly.type
_entity_poly.pdbx_seq_one_letter_code
_entity_poly.pdbx_strand_id
1 'polypeptide(L)'
;MTMARARRSSDLLLSPASPSAASGQVALAGLRLLAGLIWLYNVVWKLPPDFGERSRGGLYHFTHLAIEHPVFKPFSWSVEHLVLPNFTAFGWAVLFAESALAVLLLTGTAVRLAALIGIGQSIAIGLSVAESPGEWPWSYAMLIGIHAVLLFAPSTRYAAVDALRAATSPAVARPMARRLLGGWGLVLGLIGLIGTLRSNGSGQSTNVGVRPLEFSLGDYNLRGALLLVAIAAAMLAAAKVGLRVLAIAAALVAAVAAVSIYLQVGRTGVWLGGTNTTAAIFVCAAVVSVTTGFRIGRTKGT
;
A
#
# COMPACT_ATOMS: atom_id res chain seq x y z
N MET A 1 -6.07 -15.91 -38.14
CA MET A 1 -5.04 -15.31 -37.25
C MET A 1 -3.73 -15.25 -38.02
N THR A 2 -3.32 -14.06 -38.44
CA THR A 2 -2.18 -13.86 -39.36
C THR A 2 -0.84 -14.08 -38.66
N MET A 3 0.08 -14.80 -39.33
CA MET A 3 1.43 -15.16 -38.84
C MET A 3 2.23 -13.97 -38.28
N ALA A 4 1.96 -12.73 -38.71
CA ALA A 4 2.59 -11.52 -38.20
C ALA A 4 2.32 -11.26 -36.71
N ARG A 5 1.16 -11.66 -36.17
CA ARG A 5 0.82 -11.50 -34.75
C ARG A 5 1.50 -12.57 -33.88
N ALA A 6 1.67 -13.79 -34.41
CA ALA A 6 2.34 -14.88 -33.73
C ALA A 6 3.86 -14.65 -33.61
N ARG A 7 4.50 -14.09 -34.64
CA ARG A 7 5.92 -13.71 -34.64
C ARG A 7 6.25 -12.71 -33.53
N ARG A 8 5.36 -11.74 -33.31
CA ARG A 8 5.51 -10.70 -32.28
C ARG A 8 5.48 -11.25 -30.85
N SER A 9 4.75 -12.35 -30.60
CA SER A 9 4.68 -13.01 -29.30
C SER A 9 5.85 -13.95 -29.03
N SER A 10 6.36 -14.67 -30.04
CA SER A 10 7.56 -15.51 -29.89
C SER A 10 8.81 -14.67 -29.68
N ASP A 11 8.91 -13.53 -30.36
CA ASP A 11 10.02 -12.59 -30.18
C ASP A 11 10.00 -11.96 -28.78
N LEU A 12 8.84 -11.79 -28.13
CA LEU A 12 8.81 -11.29 -26.74
C LEU A 12 9.35 -12.30 -25.71
N LEU A 13 9.23 -13.61 -25.99
CA LEU A 13 9.60 -14.68 -25.06
C LEU A 13 11.04 -15.17 -25.26
N LEU A 14 11.52 -15.17 -26.50
CA LEU A 14 12.81 -15.77 -26.88
C LEU A 14 13.77 -14.76 -27.52
N SER A 15 13.41 -13.47 -27.64
CA SER A 15 14.33 -12.50 -28.24
C SER A 15 15.52 -12.25 -27.32
N PRO A 16 16.74 -12.27 -27.88
CA PRO A 16 17.95 -11.86 -27.18
C PRO A 16 18.03 -10.33 -26.99
N ALA A 17 17.10 -9.55 -27.55
CA ALA A 17 17.12 -8.10 -27.46
C ALA A 17 16.60 -7.59 -26.11
N SER A 18 17.36 -6.69 -25.48
CA SER A 18 16.94 -6.04 -24.24
C SER A 18 15.62 -5.29 -24.43
N PRO A 19 14.65 -5.41 -23.50
CA PRO A 19 13.42 -4.64 -23.55
C PRO A 19 13.73 -3.14 -23.50
N SER A 20 12.85 -2.33 -24.09
CA SER A 20 13.01 -0.87 -24.07
C SER A 20 13.13 -0.35 -22.64
N ALA A 21 13.86 0.76 -22.44
CA ALA A 21 13.99 1.38 -21.12
C ALA A 21 12.63 1.75 -20.50
N ALA A 22 11.64 2.12 -21.32
CA ALA A 22 10.28 2.39 -20.87
C ALA A 22 9.59 1.11 -20.38
N SER A 23 9.71 -0.01 -21.10
CA SER A 23 9.18 -1.31 -20.70
C SER A 23 9.77 -1.78 -19.37
N GLY A 24 11.09 -1.63 -19.17
CA GLY A 24 11.75 -1.95 -17.91
C GLY A 24 11.26 -1.10 -16.74
N GLN A 25 11.03 0.19 -16.94
CA GLN A 25 10.47 1.08 -15.91
C GLN A 25 9.04 0.72 -15.54
N VAL A 26 8.22 0.33 -16.52
CA VAL A 26 6.85 -0.13 -16.27
C VAL A 26 6.85 -1.44 -15.49
N ALA A 27 7.72 -2.39 -15.83
CA ALA A 27 7.86 -3.65 -15.11
C ALA A 27 8.29 -3.43 -13.65
N LEU A 28 9.28 -2.56 -13.41
CA LEU A 28 9.72 -2.22 -12.06
C LEU A 28 8.63 -1.48 -11.25
N ALA A 29 7.86 -0.61 -11.89
CA ALA A 29 6.71 0.01 -11.26
C ALA A 29 5.62 -1.03 -10.92
N GLY A 30 5.38 -2.00 -11.80
CA GLY A 30 4.50 -3.14 -11.56
C GLY A 30 4.94 -3.97 -10.36
N LEU A 31 6.22 -4.33 -10.28
CA LEU A 31 6.80 -5.04 -9.14
C LEU A 31 6.64 -4.27 -7.83
N ARG A 32 6.88 -2.96 -7.86
CA ARG A 32 6.70 -2.06 -6.71
C ARG A 32 5.25 -2.04 -6.24
N LEU A 33 4.29 -1.92 -7.16
CA LEU A 33 2.87 -1.94 -6.85
C LEU A 33 2.45 -3.30 -6.27
N LEU A 34 2.93 -4.41 -6.85
CA LEU A 34 2.68 -5.76 -6.34
C LEU A 34 3.21 -5.92 -4.90
N ALA A 35 4.44 -5.50 -4.63
CA ALA A 35 5.01 -5.51 -3.29
C ALA A 35 4.16 -4.67 -2.31
N GLY A 36 3.74 -3.48 -2.73
CA GLY A 36 2.85 -2.64 -1.93
C GLY A 36 1.49 -3.30 -1.65
N LEU A 37 0.92 -4.02 -2.61
CA LEU A 37 -0.33 -4.77 -2.45
C LEU A 37 -0.17 -5.96 -1.50
N ILE A 38 0.97 -6.66 -1.53
CA ILE A 38 1.29 -7.73 -0.58
C ILE A 38 1.32 -7.19 0.86
N TRP A 39 2.00 -6.06 1.09
CA TRP A 39 2.00 -5.42 2.41
C TRP A 39 0.63 -4.90 2.82
N LEU A 40 -0.13 -4.34 1.87
CA LEU A 40 -1.51 -3.92 2.13
C LEU A 40 -2.38 -5.11 2.56
N TYR A 41 -2.20 -6.28 1.93
CA TYR A 41 -2.89 -7.51 2.32
C TYR A 41 -2.49 -7.96 3.73
N ASN A 42 -1.19 -7.87 4.07
CA ASN A 42 -0.71 -8.19 5.41
C ASN A 42 -1.40 -7.36 6.49
N VAL A 43 -1.72 -6.09 6.24
CA VAL A 43 -2.39 -5.20 7.19
C VAL A 43 -3.82 -5.66 7.55
N VAL A 44 -4.51 -6.41 6.68
CA VAL A 44 -5.95 -6.77 6.82
C VAL A 44 -6.24 -7.49 8.13
N TRP A 45 -5.33 -8.35 8.58
CA TRP A 45 -5.57 -9.26 9.70
C TRP A 45 -4.90 -8.84 11.01
N LYS A 46 -4.22 -7.70 11.03
CA LYS A 46 -3.67 -7.09 12.26
C LYS A 46 -4.72 -6.19 12.89
N LEU A 47 -5.62 -6.81 13.63
CA LEU A 47 -6.78 -6.15 14.22
C LEU A 47 -6.47 -5.64 15.63
N PRO A 48 -6.50 -4.32 15.87
CA PRO A 48 -6.52 -3.76 17.23
C PRO A 48 -7.81 -4.09 17.99
N PRO A 49 -7.84 -3.94 19.32
CA PRO A 49 -6.77 -3.38 20.14
C PRO A 49 -5.73 -4.39 20.64
N ASP A 50 -6.05 -5.68 20.70
CA ASP A 50 -5.22 -6.72 21.34
C ASP A 50 -4.52 -7.67 20.34
N PHE A 51 -4.71 -7.47 19.03
CA PHE A 51 -3.99 -8.19 17.96
C PHE A 51 -4.06 -9.72 18.06
N GLY A 52 -5.14 -10.24 18.66
CA GLY A 52 -5.39 -11.67 18.83
C GLY A 52 -4.85 -12.27 20.13
N GLU A 53 -4.36 -11.46 21.07
CA GLU A 53 -3.85 -11.93 22.37
C GLU A 53 -4.91 -12.68 23.18
N ARG A 54 -6.12 -12.15 23.30
CA ARG A 54 -7.21 -12.81 24.06
C ARG A 54 -7.68 -14.11 23.41
N SER A 55 -7.70 -14.17 22.08
CA SER A 55 -8.14 -15.34 21.33
C SER A 55 -7.02 -16.33 21.00
N ARG A 56 -5.77 -16.01 21.36
CA ARG A 56 -4.56 -16.74 20.94
C ARG A 56 -4.49 -16.94 19.42
N GLY A 57 -4.96 -15.96 18.66
CA GLY A 57 -5.02 -15.98 17.20
C GLY A 57 -4.26 -14.80 16.58
N GLY A 58 -4.45 -14.57 15.29
CA GLY A 58 -3.95 -13.39 14.59
C GLY A 58 -2.45 -13.18 14.77
N LEU A 59 -2.01 -11.94 14.97
CA LEU A 59 -0.59 -11.59 15.10
C LEU A 59 0.05 -12.26 16.31
N TYR A 60 -0.72 -12.43 17.39
CA TYR A 60 -0.23 -13.05 18.62
C TYR A 60 0.19 -14.50 18.38
N HIS A 61 -0.62 -15.27 17.65
CA HIS A 61 -0.30 -16.64 17.29
C HIS A 61 1.01 -16.73 16.50
N PHE A 62 1.15 -15.98 15.41
CA PHE A 62 2.38 -16.01 14.59
C PHE A 62 3.61 -15.49 15.32
N THR A 63 3.44 -14.63 16.33
CA THR A 63 4.55 -14.16 17.17
C THR A 63 5.01 -15.26 18.12
N HIS A 64 4.09 -16.07 18.65
CA HIS A 64 4.41 -17.23 19.51
C HIS A 64 5.14 -18.34 18.77
N LEU A 65 4.88 -18.52 17.47
CA LEU A 65 5.61 -19.51 16.65
C LEU A 65 7.13 -19.29 16.66
N ALA A 66 7.60 -18.05 16.88
CA ALA A 66 9.02 -17.75 17.00
C ALA A 66 9.69 -18.44 18.19
N ILE A 67 8.91 -18.78 19.22
CA ILE A 67 9.35 -19.44 20.45
C ILE A 67 9.10 -20.94 20.37
N GLU A 68 7.95 -21.35 19.81
CA GLU A 68 7.58 -22.76 19.65
C GLU A 68 8.48 -23.47 18.61
N HIS A 69 8.86 -22.76 17.54
CA HIS A 69 9.66 -23.26 16.43
C HIS A 69 10.84 -22.33 16.15
N PRO A 70 11.85 -22.27 17.05
CA PRO A 70 12.89 -21.25 17.00
C PRO A 70 13.86 -21.47 15.83
N VAL A 71 13.82 -20.56 14.85
CA VAL A 71 14.79 -20.51 13.73
C VAL A 71 16.17 -20.04 14.23
N PHE A 72 16.19 -19.01 15.07
CA PHE A 72 17.41 -18.41 15.62
C PHE A 72 17.19 -18.03 17.08
N LYS A 73 17.84 -18.75 18.00
CA LYS A 73 17.58 -18.65 19.46
C LYS A 73 17.67 -17.22 20.02
N PRO A 74 18.65 -16.37 19.66
CA PRO A 74 18.68 -14.99 20.15
C PRO A 74 17.48 -14.15 19.73
N PHE A 75 16.92 -14.41 18.54
CA PHE A 75 15.68 -13.76 18.10
C PHE A 75 14.50 -14.24 18.94
N SER A 76 14.34 -15.55 19.14
CA SER A 76 13.28 -16.13 19.99
C SER A 76 13.35 -15.60 21.43
N TRP A 77 14.55 -15.50 22.00
CA TRP A 77 14.76 -14.90 23.33
C TRP A 77 14.27 -13.44 23.37
N SER A 78 14.58 -12.66 22.34
CA SER A 78 14.12 -11.27 22.23
C SER A 78 12.61 -11.18 22.08
N VAL A 79 12.00 -12.11 21.33
CA VAL A 79 10.53 -12.19 21.21
C VAL A 79 9.91 -12.49 22.57
N GLU A 80 10.42 -13.49 23.28
CA GLU A 80 9.91 -13.91 24.58
C GLU A 80 10.03 -12.82 25.66
N HIS A 81 11.15 -12.09 25.71
CA HIS A 81 11.46 -11.18 26.81
C HIS A 81 11.19 -9.70 26.51
N LEU A 82 11.15 -9.31 25.24
CA LEU A 82 10.96 -7.90 24.84
C LEU A 82 9.63 -7.69 24.13
N VAL A 83 9.26 -8.60 23.22
CA VAL A 83 8.07 -8.47 22.38
C VAL A 83 6.81 -8.89 23.11
N LEU A 84 6.74 -10.14 23.59
CA LEU A 84 5.54 -10.68 24.23
C LEU A 84 5.10 -9.90 25.48
N PRO A 85 5.99 -9.44 26.38
CA PRO A 85 5.57 -8.65 27.54
C PRO A 85 5.00 -7.28 27.15
N ASN A 86 5.32 -6.77 25.95
CA ASN A 86 4.88 -5.50 25.42
C ASN A 86 4.02 -5.68 24.14
N PHE A 87 3.29 -6.79 24.05
CA PHE A 87 2.73 -7.28 22.79
C PHE A 87 1.78 -6.27 22.11
N THR A 88 0.92 -5.59 22.87
CA THR A 88 0.02 -4.58 22.32
C THR A 88 0.79 -3.44 21.63
N ALA A 89 1.88 -2.95 22.23
CA ALA A 89 2.70 -1.89 21.64
C ALA A 89 3.42 -2.38 20.37
N PHE A 90 3.92 -3.62 20.40
CA PHE A 90 4.49 -4.28 19.23
C PHE A 90 3.47 -4.41 18.09
N GLY A 91 2.24 -4.84 18.38
CA GLY A 91 1.17 -4.97 17.39
C GLY A 91 0.86 -3.66 16.67
N TRP A 92 0.80 -2.54 17.41
CA TRP A 92 0.66 -1.21 16.81
C TRP A 92 1.88 -0.81 15.97
N ALA A 93 3.09 -1.11 16.43
CA ALA A 93 4.32 -0.82 15.68
C ALA A 93 4.35 -1.59 14.35
N VAL A 94 4.00 -2.88 14.36
CA VAL A 94 3.89 -3.71 13.15
C VAL A 94 2.81 -3.18 12.22
N LEU A 95 1.60 -2.91 12.73
CA LEU A 95 0.50 -2.37 11.94
C LEU A 95 0.89 -1.05 11.25
N PHE A 96 1.55 -0.15 11.97
CA PHE A 96 2.03 1.12 11.41
C PHE A 96 3.13 0.90 10.37
N ALA A 97 4.11 0.04 10.65
CA ALA A 97 5.20 -0.27 9.74
C ALA A 97 4.69 -0.89 8.43
N GLU A 98 3.81 -1.89 8.50
CA GLU A 98 3.22 -2.55 7.32
C GLU A 98 2.31 -1.60 6.53
N SER A 99 1.54 -0.75 7.22
CA SER A 99 0.70 0.28 6.56
C SER A 99 1.56 1.32 5.86
N ALA A 100 2.64 1.78 6.52
CA ALA A 100 3.59 2.71 5.92
C ALA A 100 4.28 2.08 4.71
N LEU A 101 4.74 0.83 4.79
CA LEU A 101 5.31 0.08 3.68
C LEU A 101 4.37 0.04 2.48
N ALA A 102 3.10 -0.34 2.69
CA ALA A 102 2.09 -0.37 1.65
C ALA A 102 1.94 1.02 0.99
N VAL A 103 1.76 2.08 1.78
CA VAL A 103 1.61 3.46 1.27
C VAL A 103 2.84 3.91 0.48
N LEU A 104 4.04 3.71 1.02
CA LEU A 104 5.29 4.14 0.39
C LEU A 104 5.52 3.42 -0.94
N LEU A 105 5.28 2.11 -0.99
CA LEU A 105 5.44 1.30 -2.21
C LEU A 105 4.36 1.61 -3.25
N LEU A 106 3.09 1.69 -2.86
CA LEU A 106 2.00 1.97 -3.80
C LEU A 106 2.16 3.35 -4.44
N THR A 107 2.44 4.38 -3.64
CA THR A 107 2.62 5.76 -4.14
C THR A 107 3.98 5.99 -4.80
N GLY A 108 4.95 5.10 -4.61
CA GLY A 108 6.33 5.29 -5.06
C GLY A 108 7.02 6.43 -4.31
N THR A 109 6.81 6.49 -3.00
CA THR A 109 7.38 7.49 -2.08
C THR A 109 8.46 6.83 -1.24
N ALA A 110 9.67 7.41 -1.18
CA ALA A 110 10.81 6.90 -0.42
C ALA A 110 11.06 5.39 -0.61
N VAL A 111 11.00 4.89 -1.85
CA VAL A 111 10.95 3.44 -2.13
C VAL A 111 12.16 2.68 -1.62
N ARG A 112 13.35 3.30 -1.61
CA ARG A 112 14.56 2.68 -1.04
C ARG A 112 14.46 2.47 0.48
N LEU A 113 13.88 3.44 1.19
CA LEU A 113 13.62 3.30 2.63
C LEU A 113 12.57 2.21 2.86
N ALA A 114 11.48 2.21 2.07
CA ALA A 114 10.48 1.15 2.12
C ALA A 114 11.09 -0.23 1.82
N ALA A 115 12.04 -0.31 0.89
CA ALA A 115 12.74 -1.55 0.61
C ALA A 115 13.57 -2.05 1.80
N LEU A 116 14.31 -1.16 2.48
CA LEU A 116 15.07 -1.53 3.68
C LEU A 116 14.15 -2.01 4.82
N ILE A 117 13.05 -1.28 5.07
CA ILE A 117 12.07 -1.67 6.08
C ILE A 117 11.43 -3.02 5.69
N GLY A 118 11.08 -3.20 4.41
CA GLY A 118 10.49 -4.43 3.89
C GLY A 118 11.42 -5.63 4.02
N ILE A 119 12.73 -5.47 3.79
CA ILE A 119 13.74 -6.50 4.09
C ILE A 119 13.73 -6.84 5.58
N GLY A 120 13.81 -5.84 6.46
CA GLY A 120 13.81 -6.05 7.91
C GLY A 120 12.55 -6.78 8.40
N GLN A 121 11.37 -6.37 7.93
CA GLN A 121 10.11 -7.02 8.26
C GLN A 121 10.05 -8.46 7.71
N SER A 122 10.51 -8.69 6.47
CA SER A 122 10.54 -10.04 5.88
C SER A 122 11.45 -10.99 6.64
N ILE A 123 12.60 -10.50 7.12
CA ILE A 123 13.51 -11.26 7.99
C ILE A 123 12.83 -11.57 9.33
N ALA A 124 12.21 -10.58 9.97
CA ALA A 124 11.52 -10.79 11.24
C ALA A 124 10.38 -11.82 11.13
N ILE A 125 9.58 -11.75 10.07
CA ILE A 125 8.53 -12.74 9.79
C ILE A 125 9.16 -14.12 9.55
N GLY A 126 10.18 -14.21 8.68
CA GLY A 126 10.85 -15.48 8.40
C GLY A 126 11.45 -16.12 9.64
N LEU A 127 12.11 -15.35 10.51
CA LEU A 127 12.65 -15.83 11.78
C LEU A 127 11.54 -16.26 12.78
N SER A 128 10.32 -15.79 12.60
CA SER A 128 9.20 -16.16 13.45
C SER A 128 8.52 -17.46 13.04
N VAL A 129 8.54 -17.83 11.76
CA VAL A 129 7.67 -18.91 11.26
C VAL A 129 8.33 -19.90 10.29
N ALA A 130 9.58 -19.69 9.87
CA ALA A 130 10.19 -20.55 8.84
C ALA A 130 10.33 -22.04 9.25
N GLU A 131 10.47 -22.34 10.54
CA GLU A 131 10.52 -23.72 11.04
C GLU A 131 9.14 -24.23 11.52
N SER A 132 8.08 -23.43 11.36
CA SER A 132 6.73 -23.82 11.76
C SER A 132 6.13 -24.83 10.78
N PRO A 133 5.40 -25.85 11.24
CA PRO A 133 4.70 -26.80 10.37
C PRO A 133 3.75 -26.09 9.39
N GLY A 134 3.79 -26.49 8.11
CA GLY A 134 2.90 -25.96 7.06
C GLY A 134 3.33 -24.63 6.44
N GLU A 135 4.39 -24.00 6.96
CA GLU A 135 4.94 -22.77 6.40
C GLU A 135 5.89 -23.03 5.23
N TRP A 136 6.02 -22.05 4.33
CA TRP A 136 6.93 -22.13 3.18
C TRP A 136 8.03 -21.05 3.26
N PRO A 137 9.24 -21.40 3.73
CA PRO A 137 10.31 -20.42 4.00
C PRO A 137 10.72 -19.58 2.80
N TRP A 138 10.62 -20.13 1.59
CA TRP A 138 11.00 -19.44 0.36
C TRP A 138 10.11 -18.23 0.06
N SER A 139 8.89 -18.17 0.61
CA SER A 139 8.04 -16.98 0.51
C SER A 139 8.72 -15.74 1.10
N TYR A 140 9.41 -15.88 2.24
CA TYR A 140 10.16 -14.82 2.91
C TYR A 140 11.42 -14.44 2.14
N ALA A 141 12.15 -15.44 1.61
CA ALA A 141 13.30 -15.21 0.75
C ALA A 141 12.92 -14.46 -0.54
N MET A 142 11.78 -14.82 -1.16
CA MET A 142 11.23 -14.10 -2.31
C MET A 142 10.85 -12.67 -1.94
N LEU A 143 10.22 -12.46 -0.79
CA LEU A 143 9.86 -11.12 -0.33
C LEU A 143 11.12 -10.26 -0.11
N ILE A 144 12.18 -10.80 0.51
CA ILE A 144 13.48 -10.15 0.63
C ILE A 144 14.05 -9.82 -0.76
N GLY A 145 14.02 -10.77 -1.70
CA GLY A 145 14.50 -10.60 -3.07
C GLY A 145 13.77 -9.48 -3.83
N ILE A 146 12.44 -9.41 -3.71
CA ILE A 146 11.64 -8.33 -4.30
C ILE A 146 12.10 -6.97 -3.75
N HIS A 147 12.28 -6.84 -2.44
CA HIS A 147 12.75 -5.59 -1.85
C HIS A 147 14.20 -5.27 -2.23
N ALA A 148 15.08 -6.27 -2.36
CA ALA A 148 16.44 -6.07 -2.85
C ALA A 148 16.42 -5.48 -4.27
N VAL A 149 15.57 -5.99 -5.16
CA VAL A 149 15.37 -5.40 -6.50
C VAL A 149 14.88 -3.95 -6.39
N LEU A 150 13.89 -3.67 -5.53
CA LEU A 150 13.37 -2.31 -5.36
C LEU A 150 14.40 -1.33 -4.75
N LEU A 151 15.33 -1.82 -3.93
CA LEU A 151 16.39 -1.05 -3.32
C LEU A 151 17.45 -0.61 -4.35
N PHE A 152 17.87 -1.54 -5.21
CA PHE A 152 19.00 -1.34 -6.14
C PHE A 152 18.57 -0.91 -7.55
N ALA A 153 17.36 -1.24 -8.00
CA ALA A 153 16.86 -0.87 -9.32
C ALA A 153 16.17 0.50 -9.34
N PRO A 154 16.11 1.20 -10.49
CA PRO A 154 15.46 2.50 -10.63
C PRO A 154 13.92 2.41 -10.71
N SER A 155 13.29 1.77 -9.72
CA SER A 155 11.84 1.51 -9.62
C SER A 155 10.96 2.75 -9.40
N THR A 156 11.59 3.90 -9.14
CA THR A 156 10.93 5.18 -8.89
C THR A 156 10.83 6.10 -10.09
N ARG A 157 11.35 5.70 -11.27
CA ARG A 157 11.34 6.57 -12.46
C ARG A 157 9.97 6.72 -13.14
N TYR A 158 9.02 5.83 -12.84
CA TYR A 158 7.70 5.81 -13.44
C TYR A 158 6.59 5.72 -12.39
N ALA A 159 5.51 6.49 -12.61
CA ALA A 159 4.31 6.53 -11.79
C ALA A 159 4.61 6.59 -10.27
N ALA A 160 5.51 7.49 -9.86
CA ALA A 160 6.03 7.57 -8.50
C ALA A 160 6.09 9.02 -8.00
N VAL A 161 5.84 9.21 -6.70
CA VAL A 161 6.06 10.50 -6.03
C VAL A 161 7.55 10.88 -6.04
N ASP A 162 8.46 9.91 -5.89
CA ASP A 162 9.90 10.17 -5.91
C ASP A 162 10.39 10.73 -7.25
N ALA A 163 9.85 10.25 -8.39
CA ALA A 163 10.14 10.86 -9.71
C ALA A 163 9.77 12.34 -9.74
N LEU A 164 8.60 12.68 -9.18
CA LEU A 164 8.13 14.05 -9.13
C LEU A 164 9.00 14.93 -8.23
N ARG A 165 9.49 14.39 -7.11
CA ARG A 165 10.42 15.09 -6.21
C ARG A 165 11.76 15.35 -6.87
N ALA A 166 12.26 14.38 -7.64
CA ALA A 166 13.51 14.48 -8.39
C ALA A 166 13.43 15.42 -9.60
N ALA A 167 12.22 15.76 -10.08
CA ALA A 167 12.05 16.69 -11.19
C ALA A 167 12.47 18.13 -10.79
N THR A 168 13.56 18.61 -11.39
CA THR A 168 14.14 19.94 -11.16
C THR A 168 13.43 21.04 -11.95
N SER A 169 13.01 20.75 -13.19
CA SER A 169 12.32 21.72 -14.04
C SER A 169 10.80 21.73 -13.85
N PRO A 170 10.17 22.90 -13.65
CA PRO A 170 8.70 23.02 -13.63
C PRO A 170 8.02 22.51 -14.91
N ALA A 171 8.69 22.61 -16.07
CA ALA A 171 8.16 22.15 -17.35
C ALA A 171 7.97 20.62 -17.38
N VAL A 172 8.80 19.87 -16.66
CA VAL A 172 8.71 18.41 -16.52
C VAL A 172 7.83 18.03 -15.33
N ALA A 173 7.97 18.74 -14.20
CA ALA A 173 7.26 18.41 -12.96
C ALA A 173 5.74 18.60 -13.07
N ARG A 174 5.25 19.65 -13.74
CA ARG A 174 3.80 19.92 -13.88
C ARG A 174 3.04 18.81 -14.62
N PRO A 175 3.42 18.41 -15.85
CA PRO A 175 2.70 17.34 -16.56
C PRO A 175 2.82 15.99 -15.83
N MET A 176 3.96 15.73 -15.20
CA MET A 176 4.14 14.53 -14.36
C MET A 176 3.20 14.53 -13.15
N ALA A 177 3.09 15.67 -12.45
CA ALA A 177 2.17 15.82 -11.33
C ALA A 177 0.71 15.61 -11.73
N ARG A 178 0.29 16.19 -12.86
CA ARG A 178 -1.07 16.02 -13.41
C ARG A 178 -1.35 14.57 -13.78
N ARG A 179 -0.41 13.88 -14.44
CA ARG A 179 -0.55 12.46 -14.80
C ARG A 179 -0.63 11.55 -13.57
N LEU A 180 0.24 11.78 -12.58
CA LEU A 180 0.23 11.00 -11.35
C LEU A 180 -1.07 11.22 -10.56
N LEU A 181 -1.49 12.49 -10.41
CA LEU A 181 -2.71 12.83 -9.70
C LEU A 181 -3.96 12.31 -10.41
N GLY A 182 -4.04 12.46 -11.73
CA GLY A 182 -5.15 11.94 -12.53
C GLY A 182 -5.21 10.41 -12.57
N GLY A 183 -4.05 9.74 -12.69
CA GLY A 183 -3.96 8.29 -12.63
C GLY A 183 -4.46 7.74 -11.30
N TRP A 184 -4.02 8.31 -10.18
CA TRP A 184 -4.55 7.97 -8.87
C TRP A 184 -6.04 8.31 -8.73
N GLY A 185 -6.49 9.47 -9.21
CA GLY A 185 -7.90 9.85 -9.21
C GLY A 185 -8.78 8.82 -9.94
N LEU A 186 -8.33 8.27 -11.08
CA LEU A 186 -9.06 7.21 -11.79
C LEU A 186 -9.12 5.91 -10.97
N VAL A 187 -7.99 5.48 -10.40
CA VAL A 187 -7.93 4.26 -9.58
C VAL A 187 -8.85 4.38 -8.36
N LEU A 188 -8.76 5.47 -7.61
CA LEU A 188 -9.59 5.70 -6.43
C LEU A 188 -11.07 5.86 -6.78
N GLY A 189 -11.38 6.50 -7.92
CA GLY A 189 -12.75 6.61 -8.41
C GLY A 189 -13.35 5.25 -8.74
N LEU A 190 -12.57 4.35 -9.35
CA LEU A 190 -12.99 2.97 -9.62
C LEU A 190 -13.22 2.18 -8.32
N ILE A 191 -12.29 2.28 -7.36
CA ILE A 191 -12.43 1.61 -6.05
C ILE A 191 -13.70 2.12 -5.33
N GLY A 192 -13.90 3.44 -5.28
CA GLY A 192 -15.07 4.04 -4.65
C GLY A 192 -16.39 3.70 -5.34
N LEU A 193 -16.39 3.60 -6.67
CA LEU A 193 -17.57 3.17 -7.43
C LEU A 193 -17.91 1.70 -7.17
N ILE A 194 -16.91 0.82 -7.16
CA ILE A 194 -17.12 -0.59 -6.80
C ILE A 194 -17.62 -0.70 -5.34
N GLY A 195 -17.03 0.08 -4.43
CA GLY A 195 -17.45 0.14 -3.03
C GLY A 195 -18.90 0.60 -2.85
N THR A 196 -19.33 1.64 -3.57
CA THR A 196 -20.71 2.13 -3.52
C THR A 196 -21.69 1.08 -4.05
N LEU A 197 -21.38 0.45 -5.20
CA LEU A 197 -22.19 -0.62 -5.78
C LEU A 197 -22.35 -1.81 -4.82
N ARG A 198 -21.26 -2.23 -4.16
CA ARG A 198 -21.31 -3.32 -3.17
C ARG A 198 -22.12 -2.94 -1.92
N SER A 199 -21.97 -1.70 -1.44
CA SER A 199 -22.67 -1.23 -0.24
C SER A 199 -24.18 -1.05 -0.40
N ASN A 200 -24.66 -0.83 -1.63
CA ASN A 200 -26.09 -0.61 -1.90
C ASN A 200 -26.91 -1.92 -1.91
N GLY A 201 -26.24 -3.08 -1.93
CA GLY A 201 -26.87 -4.41 -1.92
C GLY A 201 -26.77 -5.14 -0.57
N SER A 202 -25.87 -4.73 0.32
CA SER A 202 -25.69 -5.34 1.64
C SER A 202 -26.24 -4.40 2.72
N GLY A 203 -27.41 -4.69 3.26
CA GLY A 203 -27.97 -4.01 4.45
C GLY A 203 -27.15 -4.19 5.74
N GLN A 204 -25.86 -4.54 5.64
CA GLN A 204 -24.96 -4.77 6.75
C GLN A 204 -24.07 -3.54 6.97
N SER A 205 -24.05 -3.08 8.23
CA SER A 205 -22.92 -2.37 8.81
C SER A 205 -21.64 -3.14 8.45
N THR A 206 -20.81 -2.60 7.55
CA THR A 206 -19.50 -3.18 7.26
C THR A 206 -18.67 -3.09 8.53
N ASN A 207 -18.61 -4.20 9.25
CA ASN A 207 -17.78 -4.35 10.44
C ASN A 207 -16.34 -3.94 10.11
N VAL A 208 -15.70 -3.24 11.04
CA VAL A 208 -14.25 -3.04 11.02
C VAL A 208 -13.62 -4.37 11.45
N GLY A 209 -13.35 -5.27 10.50
CA GLY A 209 -12.87 -6.62 10.81
C GLY A 209 -12.60 -7.50 9.58
N VAL A 210 -11.84 -8.58 9.81
CA VAL A 210 -11.29 -9.50 8.81
C VAL A 210 -12.37 -10.15 7.95
N ARG A 211 -12.15 -10.17 6.62
CA ARG A 211 -12.78 -11.12 5.70
C ARG A 211 -11.77 -12.19 5.25
N PRO A 212 -12.22 -13.40 4.89
CA PRO A 212 -11.35 -14.43 4.32
C PRO A 212 -10.82 -14.03 2.93
N LEU A 213 -9.51 -14.21 2.71
CA LEU A 213 -8.78 -14.50 1.44
C LEU A 213 -9.26 -13.91 0.09
N GLU A 214 -9.93 -12.75 0.09
CA GLU A 214 -10.23 -12.00 -1.14
C GLU A 214 -9.30 -10.78 -1.26
N PHE A 215 -8.75 -10.57 -2.46
CA PHE A 215 -8.01 -9.37 -2.80
C PHE A 215 -8.92 -8.13 -2.61
N SER A 216 -8.82 -7.48 -1.45
CA SER A 216 -9.66 -6.33 -1.09
C SER A 216 -8.80 -5.07 -0.97
N LEU A 217 -9.15 -4.05 -1.76
CA LEU A 217 -8.59 -2.70 -1.66
C LEU A 217 -9.28 -1.87 -0.55
N GLY A 218 -9.96 -2.54 0.38
CA GLY A 218 -10.74 -1.94 1.45
C GLY A 218 -12.20 -2.36 1.39
N ASP A 219 -12.81 -2.55 2.56
CA ASP A 219 -14.26 -2.56 2.70
C ASP A 219 -14.71 -1.16 3.10
N TYR A 220 -15.80 -0.71 2.49
CA TYR A 220 -16.31 0.65 2.67
C TYR A 220 -17.78 0.56 3.07
N ASN A 221 -18.22 1.35 4.05
CA ASN A 221 -19.65 1.69 4.11
C ASN A 221 -19.98 2.68 2.98
N LEU A 222 -21.26 2.91 2.71
CA LEU A 222 -21.68 3.81 1.63
C LEU A 222 -21.03 5.21 1.76
N ARG A 223 -20.90 5.73 2.98
CA ARG A 223 -20.27 7.03 3.25
C ARG A 223 -18.78 7.04 2.89
N GLY A 224 -18.04 6.01 3.29
CA GLY A 224 -16.62 5.85 2.97
C GLY A 224 -16.38 5.71 1.46
N ALA A 225 -17.26 4.96 0.78
CA ALA A 225 -17.17 4.79 -0.66
C ALA A 225 -17.48 6.10 -1.41
N LEU A 226 -18.54 6.81 -1.03
CA LEU A 226 -18.88 8.13 -1.59
C LEU A 226 -17.79 9.18 -1.31
N LEU A 227 -17.20 9.16 -0.11
CA LEU A 227 -16.09 10.04 0.23
C LEU A 227 -14.87 9.77 -0.66
N LEU A 228 -14.56 8.50 -0.93
CA LEU A 228 -13.47 8.14 -1.84
C LEU A 228 -13.75 8.61 -3.27
N VAL A 229 -14.99 8.49 -3.76
CA VAL A 229 -15.42 9.05 -5.06
C VAL A 229 -15.27 10.57 -5.09
N ALA A 230 -15.66 11.27 -4.02
CA ALA A 230 -15.52 12.73 -3.93
C ALA A 230 -14.05 13.18 -3.96
N ILE A 231 -13.17 12.49 -3.22
CA ILE A 231 -11.72 12.73 -3.24
C ILE A 231 -11.17 12.47 -4.64
N ALA A 232 -11.55 11.35 -5.28
CA ALA A 232 -11.14 11.01 -6.64
C ALA A 232 -11.56 12.09 -7.65
N ALA A 233 -12.80 12.58 -7.57
CA ALA A 233 -13.30 13.67 -8.40
C ALA A 233 -12.50 14.97 -8.20
N ALA A 234 -12.19 15.32 -6.95
CA ALA A 234 -11.35 16.48 -6.64
C ALA A 234 -9.93 16.34 -7.20
N MET A 235 -9.32 15.15 -7.12
CA MET A 235 -8.01 14.85 -7.71
C MET A 235 -8.04 14.98 -9.24
N LEU A 236 -9.07 14.44 -9.90
CA LEU A 236 -9.24 14.54 -11.36
C LEU A 236 -9.46 15.98 -11.81
N ALA A 237 -10.30 16.74 -11.09
CA ALA A 237 -10.52 18.15 -11.36
C ALA A 237 -9.24 18.96 -11.17
N ALA A 238 -8.48 18.73 -10.10
CA ALA A 238 -7.19 19.35 -9.86
C ALA A 238 -6.16 19.03 -10.97
N ALA A 239 -6.12 17.77 -11.44
CA ALA A 239 -5.25 17.35 -12.53
C ALA A 239 -5.61 18.03 -13.86
N LYS A 240 -6.90 18.19 -14.16
CA LYS A 240 -7.40 18.81 -15.39
C LYS A 240 -7.25 20.34 -15.40
N VAL A 241 -7.73 21.00 -14.35
CA VAL A 241 -7.76 22.47 -14.27
C VAL A 241 -6.42 23.04 -13.79
N GLY A 242 -5.62 22.27 -13.05
CA GLY A 242 -4.35 22.72 -12.50
C GLY A 242 -4.51 23.60 -11.24
N LEU A 243 -5.61 23.47 -10.51
CA LEU A 243 -5.84 24.21 -9.27
C LEU A 243 -5.22 23.49 -8.08
N ARG A 244 -4.19 24.11 -7.48
CA ARG A 244 -3.53 23.59 -6.27
C ARG A 244 -4.50 23.41 -5.10
N VAL A 245 -5.45 24.33 -4.92
CA VAL A 245 -6.39 24.31 -3.80
C VAL A 245 -7.20 23.01 -3.78
N LEU A 246 -7.64 22.53 -4.95
CA LEU A 246 -8.38 21.27 -5.05
C LEU A 246 -7.52 20.05 -4.65
N ALA A 247 -6.25 20.02 -5.04
CA ALA A 247 -5.33 18.94 -4.66
C ALA A 247 -5.04 18.96 -3.14
N ILE A 248 -4.87 20.14 -2.54
CA ILE A 248 -4.64 20.25 -1.09
C ILE A 248 -5.92 19.91 -0.31
N ALA A 249 -7.09 20.34 -0.77
CA ALA A 249 -8.37 19.96 -0.17
C ALA A 249 -8.56 18.43 -0.20
N ALA A 250 -8.33 17.79 -1.36
CA ALA A 250 -8.36 16.34 -1.48
C ALA A 250 -7.39 15.65 -0.50
N ALA A 251 -6.19 16.21 -0.33
CA ALA A 251 -5.20 15.67 0.61
C ALA A 251 -5.66 15.76 2.07
N LEU A 252 -6.19 16.91 2.48
CA LEU A 252 -6.67 17.14 3.84
C LEU A 252 -7.86 16.22 4.17
N VAL A 253 -8.84 16.16 3.27
CA VAL A 253 -10.03 15.30 3.45
C VAL A 253 -9.62 13.83 3.53
N ALA A 254 -8.69 13.38 2.68
CA ALA A 254 -8.18 12.02 2.72
C ALA A 254 -7.41 11.72 4.02
N ALA A 255 -6.57 12.65 4.50
CA ALA A 255 -5.85 12.48 5.75
C ALA A 255 -6.81 12.39 6.97
N VAL A 256 -7.82 13.25 7.02
CA VAL A 256 -8.86 13.22 8.06
C VAL A 256 -9.65 11.91 8.00
N ALA A 257 -10.00 11.43 6.81
CA ALA A 257 -10.67 10.15 6.62
C ALA A 257 -9.83 8.97 7.16
N ALA A 258 -8.54 8.93 6.84
CA ALA A 258 -7.62 7.90 7.33
C ALA A 258 -7.51 7.91 8.86
N VAL A 259 -7.27 9.08 9.46
CA VAL A 259 -7.18 9.25 10.92
C VAL A 259 -8.51 8.86 11.58
N SER A 260 -9.63 9.28 11.01
CA SER A 260 -10.96 8.92 11.51
C SER A 260 -11.18 7.41 11.54
N ILE A 261 -10.74 6.68 10.51
CA ILE A 261 -10.84 5.21 10.52
C ILE A 261 -9.97 4.63 11.63
N TYR A 262 -8.69 5.01 11.74
CA TYR A 262 -7.81 4.52 12.80
C TYR A 262 -8.36 4.77 14.21
N LEU A 263 -8.98 5.93 14.45
CA LEU A 263 -9.60 6.27 15.74
C LEU A 263 -10.89 5.48 16.02
N GLN A 264 -11.53 4.94 14.98
CA GLN A 264 -12.75 4.14 15.06
C GLN A 264 -12.48 2.63 15.10
N VAL A 265 -11.24 2.18 14.90
CA VAL A 265 -10.91 0.75 14.93
C VAL A 265 -11.26 0.15 16.29
N GLY A 266 -11.97 -0.99 16.27
CA GLY A 266 -12.42 -1.68 17.47
C GLY A 266 -13.72 -1.13 18.10
N ARG A 267 -14.35 -0.10 17.51
CA ARG A 267 -15.65 0.42 17.99
C ARG A 267 -16.84 -0.30 17.34
N THR A 268 -17.92 -0.45 18.09
CA THR A 268 -19.17 -1.12 17.66
C THR A 268 -20.06 -0.25 16.77
N GLY A 269 -19.87 1.07 16.78
CA GLY A 269 -20.54 2.02 15.90
C GLY A 269 -19.52 2.91 15.20
N VAL A 270 -19.52 2.89 13.86
CA VAL A 270 -18.60 3.69 13.04
C VAL A 270 -19.39 4.58 12.08
N TRP A 271 -19.06 5.87 12.06
CA TRP A 271 -19.66 6.83 11.14
C TRP A 271 -19.04 6.72 9.74
N LEU A 272 -17.70 6.57 9.69
CA LEU A 272 -16.95 6.30 8.47
C LEU A 272 -16.46 4.86 8.52
N GLY A 273 -17.14 3.97 7.80
CA GLY A 273 -16.83 2.55 7.76
C GLY A 273 -15.61 2.30 6.86
N GLY A 274 -14.69 1.49 7.35
CA GLY A 274 -13.43 1.22 6.70
C GLY A 274 -12.62 0.18 7.47
N THR A 275 -11.73 -0.52 6.77
CA THR A 275 -10.70 -1.38 7.37
C THR A 275 -9.37 -0.63 7.47
N ASN A 276 -8.36 -1.25 8.08
CA ASN A 276 -6.99 -0.73 8.06
C ASN A 276 -6.48 -0.52 6.62
N THR A 277 -6.89 -1.38 5.67
CA THR A 277 -6.56 -1.21 4.25
C THR A 277 -7.22 0.02 3.64
N THR A 278 -8.49 0.28 3.97
CA THR A 278 -9.19 1.50 3.58
C THR A 278 -8.46 2.76 4.08
N ALA A 279 -8.00 2.75 5.34
CA ALA A 279 -7.22 3.84 5.90
C ALA A 279 -5.91 4.07 5.10
N ALA A 280 -5.16 3.00 4.79
CA ALA A 280 -3.95 3.09 3.97
C ALA A 280 -4.22 3.65 2.56
N ILE A 281 -5.34 3.30 1.93
CA ILE A 281 -5.75 3.88 0.62
C ILE A 281 -6.01 5.39 0.74
N PHE A 282 -6.69 5.84 1.80
CA PHE A 282 -6.86 7.27 2.06
C PHE A 282 -5.51 7.97 2.31
N VAL A 283 -4.56 7.34 3.02
CA VAL A 283 -3.20 7.90 3.16
C VAL A 283 -2.48 7.99 1.81
N CYS A 284 -2.62 6.99 0.93
CA CYS A 284 -2.09 7.07 -0.43
C CYS A 284 -2.63 8.28 -1.19
N ALA A 285 -3.95 8.50 -1.13
CA ALA A 285 -4.61 9.65 -1.73
C ALA A 285 -4.05 10.97 -1.16
N ALA A 286 -3.86 11.05 0.17
CA ALA A 286 -3.29 12.21 0.82
C ALA A 286 -1.86 12.52 0.36
N VAL A 287 -0.97 11.51 0.38
CA VAL A 287 0.45 11.64 -0.01
C VAL A 287 0.60 12.08 -1.47
N VAL A 288 -0.17 11.49 -2.38
CA VAL A 288 -0.13 11.84 -3.80
C VAL A 288 -0.67 13.25 -4.02
N SER A 289 -1.81 13.58 -3.42
CA SER A 289 -2.49 14.86 -3.61
C SER A 289 -1.68 16.03 -3.05
N VAL A 290 -1.10 15.88 -1.86
CA VAL A 290 -0.26 16.93 -1.26
C VAL A 290 1.00 17.18 -2.10
N THR A 291 1.69 16.11 -2.51
CA THR A 291 2.97 16.24 -3.22
C THR A 291 2.79 16.79 -4.64
N THR A 292 1.73 16.36 -5.33
CA THR A 292 1.39 16.89 -6.67
C THR A 292 0.85 18.31 -6.61
N GLY A 293 0.05 18.66 -5.59
CA GLY A 293 -0.50 20.00 -5.37
C GLY A 293 0.58 21.08 -5.31
N PHE A 294 1.70 20.82 -4.61
CA PHE A 294 2.84 21.74 -4.56
C PHE A 294 3.51 21.97 -5.93
N ARG A 295 3.42 21.02 -6.86
CA ARG A 295 4.05 21.12 -8.19
C ARG A 295 3.12 21.70 -9.25
N ILE A 296 1.81 21.53 -9.10
CA ILE A 296 0.81 22.06 -10.02
C ILE A 296 0.66 23.59 -9.89
N GLY A 297 0.79 24.13 -8.68
CA GLY A 297 0.54 25.56 -8.39
C GLY A 297 1.71 26.53 -8.62
N ARG A 298 2.93 26.07 -8.92
CA ARG A 298 4.05 26.98 -9.24
C ARG A 298 3.81 27.58 -10.62
N THR A 299 3.59 28.89 -10.76
CA THR A 299 3.60 29.63 -12.05
C THR A 299 5.05 29.89 -12.50
N LYS A 300 5.28 30.26 -13.77
CA LYS A 300 6.63 30.61 -14.23
C LYS A 300 7.03 31.91 -13.50
N GLY A 301 8.10 31.92 -12.71
CA GLY A 301 8.65 33.15 -12.11
C GLY A 301 8.95 33.15 -10.60
N THR A 302 8.91 32.01 -9.90
CA THR A 302 9.41 31.85 -8.53
C THR A 302 10.33 30.65 -8.45
#